data_AF-A0A7V9FG07-F1
#
_entry.id   AF-A0A7V9FG07-F1
#
_cell.length_a   1.000
_cell.length_b   1.000
_cell.length_c   1.000
_cell.angle_alpha   90.00
_cell.angle_beta   90.00
_cell.angle_gamma   90.00
#
_symmetry.space_group_name_H-M   'P 1'
#
loop_
_entity.id
_entity.type
_entity.pdbx_description
1 polymer ?
#
loop_
_entity_poly.entity_id
_entity_poly.type
_entity_poly.pdbx_seq_one_letter_code
_entity_poly.pdbx_strand_id
1 'polypeptide(L)' 'MSRTLFEKVWQSHVVTTSVAGTRDDRGPALLYVDLHLVHEVTSPQAFEGLRLAGRKVRRP' A
#
# COMPACT_ATOMS: atom_id res chain seq x y z
N MET A 1 25.22 -2.89 12.37
CA MET A 1 23.98 -3.26 13.10
C MET A 1 23.26 -4.31 12.26
N SER A 2 22.83 -5.43 12.86
CA SER A 2 21.96 -6.38 12.17
C SER A 2 20.57 -5.75 12.00
N ARG A 3 19.98 -5.90 10.81
CA ARG A 3 18.59 -5.46 10.57
C ARG A 3 17.60 -6.44 11.19
N THR A 4 16.52 -5.93 11.78
CA THR A 4 15.41 -6.74 12.29
C THR A 4 14.64 -7.40 11.16
N LEU A 5 13.85 -8.45 11.44
CA LEU A 5 12.97 -9.05 10.44
C LEU A 5 11.96 -8.03 9.91
N PHE A 6 11.40 -7.21 10.80
CA PHE A 6 10.49 -6.14 10.44
C PHE A 6 11.13 -5.16 9.44
N GLU A 7 12.35 -4.68 9.71
CA GLU A 7 13.07 -3.77 8.81
C GLU A 7 13.32 -4.39 7.43
N LYS A 8 13.67 -5.68 7.40
CA LYS A 8 13.90 -6.40 6.14
C LYS A 8 12.62 -6.49 5.31
N VAL A 9 11.50 -6.86 5.94
CA VAL A 9 10.21 -6.94 5.26
C VAL A 9 9.78 -5.54 4.80
N TRP A 10 9.80 -4.55 5.69
CA TRP A 10 9.45 -3.17 5.36
C TRP A 10 10.23 -2.62 4.16
N GLN A 11 11.57 -2.72 4.20
CA GLN A 11 12.44 -2.22 3.13
C GLN A 11 12.19 -2.91 1.79
N SER A 12 11.74 -4.17 1.79
CA SER A 12 11.41 -4.91 0.56
C SER A 12 10.12 -4.41 -0.11
N HIS A 13 9.27 -3.66 0.60
CA HIS A 13 7.94 -3.22 0.12
C HIS A 13 7.82 -1.70 -0.10
N VAL A 14 8.84 -0.91 0.27
CA VAL A 14 8.89 0.53 -0.02
C VAL A 14 9.13 0.75 -1.51
N VAL A 15 8.19 1.43 -2.17
CA VAL A 15 8.33 1.88 -3.57
C VAL A 15 9.07 3.20 -3.63
N THR A 16 8.74 4.13 -2.73
CA THR A 16 9.45 5.42 -2.57
C THR A 16 9.16 6.01 -1.20
N THR A 17 10.10 6.78 -0.65
CA THR A 17 9.95 7.57 0.58
C THR A 17 9.51 9.02 0.32
N SER A 18 9.36 9.40 -0.95
CA SER A 18 9.02 10.76 -1.39
C SER A 18 7.60 10.82 -1.97
N VAL A 19 6.60 10.71 -1.09
CA VAL A 19 5.20 10.98 -1.44
C VAL A 19 4.94 12.48 -1.22
N ALA A 20 4.43 13.16 -2.25
CA ALA A 20 4.11 14.61 -2.29
C ALA A 20 5.19 15.61 -2.77
N GLY A 21 6.12 15.21 -3.64
CA GLY A 21 6.96 16.16 -4.40
C GLY A 21 8.07 16.86 -3.60
N THR A 22 8.12 16.67 -2.30
CA THR A 22 9.24 17.04 -1.42
C THR A 22 10.29 15.93 -1.47
N ARG A 23 11.51 16.27 -1.92
CA ARG A 23 12.70 15.40 -1.89
C ARG A 23 13.29 15.32 -0.48
N ASP A 24 12.48 15.07 0.52
CA ASP A 24 12.94 14.86 1.89
C ASP A 24 12.58 13.42 2.28
N ASP A 25 13.56 12.68 2.79
CA ASP A 25 13.43 11.31 3.28
C ASP A 25 12.50 11.20 4.50
N ARG A 26 11.96 12.34 4.96
CA ARG A 26 10.98 12.47 6.04
C ARG A 26 9.51 12.38 5.57
N GLY A 27 9.26 12.23 4.28
CA GLY A 27 7.91 12.01 3.74
C GLY A 27 7.34 10.63 4.10
N PRO A 28 6.00 10.46 4.09
CA PRO A 28 5.41 9.14 4.29
C PRO A 28 5.83 8.20 3.14
N ALA A 29 6.14 6.95 3.48
CA ALA A 29 6.54 5.96 2.49
C ALA A 29 5.33 5.46 1.68
N LEU A 30 5.50 5.34 0.36
CA LEU A 30 4.61 4.58 -0.50
C LEU A 30 4.99 3.10 -0.39
N LEU A 31 4.06 2.29 0.10
CA LEU A 31 4.21 0.84 0.19
C LEU A 31 3.45 0.13 -0.93
N TYR A 32 4.05 -0.93 -1.46
CA TYR A 32 3.34 -1.91 -2.26
C TYR A 32 2.69 -2.96 -1.35
N VAL A 33 1.43 -3.28 -1.60
CA VAL A 33 0.67 -4.30 -0.85
C VAL A 33 0.41 -5.49 -1.78
N ASP A 34 0.98 -6.64 -1.45
CA ASP A 34 0.92 -7.85 -2.29
C ASP A 34 -0.38 -8.62 -2.16
N LEU A 35 -1.00 -8.60 -0.98
CA LEU A 35 -2.21 -9.37 -0.67
C LEU A 35 -3.27 -8.48 -0.02
N HIS A 36 -4.48 -8.50 -0.58
CA HIS A 36 -5.65 -7.85 0.00
C HIS A 36 -6.60 -8.94 0.48
N LEU A 37 -6.83 -8.99 1.80
CA LEU A 37 -7.83 -9.85 2.40
C LEU A 37 -9.05 -9.02 2.77
N VAL A 38 -10.23 -9.48 2.37
CA VAL A 38 -11.49 -8.77 2.56
C VAL A 38 -12.52 -9.71 3.19
N HIS A 39 -13.52 -9.17 3.87
CA HIS A 39 -14.59 -9.96 4.49
C HIS A 39 -15.97 -9.50 4.01
N GLU A 40 -16.94 -10.40 4.07
CA GLU A 40 -18.28 -10.22 3.46
C GLU A 40 -19.01 -8.92 3.84
N VAL A 41 -18.72 -8.35 5.02
CA VAL A 41 -19.40 -7.14 5.51
C VAL A 41 -18.71 -5.85 5.03
N THR A 42 -17.40 -5.84 4.76
CA THR A 42 -16.70 -4.64 4.25
C THR A 42 -16.35 -4.71 2.77
N SER A 43 -16.33 -5.91 2.17
CA SER A 43 -16.09 -6.11 0.74
C SER A 43 -17.02 -5.24 -0.10
N PRO A 44 -18.37 -5.23 0.10
CA PRO A 44 -19.26 -4.45 -0.77
C PRO A 44 -18.89 -2.97 -0.83
N GLN A 45 -18.54 -2.36 0.31
CA GLN A 45 -18.14 -0.96 0.39
C GLN A 45 -16.81 -0.69 -0.33
N ALA A 46 -15.82 -1.58 -0.19
CA ALA A 46 -14.52 -1.44 -0.86
C ALA A 46 -14.65 -1.53 -2.39
N PHE A 47 -15.42 -2.49 -2.90
CA PHE A 47 -15.66 -2.67 -4.33
C PHE A 47 -16.51 -1.53 -4.92
N GLU A 48 -17.49 -1.03 -4.18
CA GLU A 48 -18.26 0.15 -4.57
C GLU A 48 -17.38 1.39 -4.71
N GLY A 49 -16.44 1.59 -3.78
CA GLY A 49 -15.45 2.66 -3.85
C GLY A 49 -14.60 2.59 -5.13
N LEU A 50 -14.17 1.39 -5.55
CA LEU A 50 -13.48 1.19 -6.83
C LEU A 50 -14.37 1.58 -8.02
N ARG A 51 -15.63 1.15 -8.02
CA ARG A 51 -16.59 1.44 -9.10
C ARG A 51 -16.83 2.94 -9.24
N LEU A 52 -17.07 3.65 -8.14
CA LEU A 52 -17.28 5.11 -8.13
C LEU A 52 -16.04 5.86 -8.62
N ALA A 53 -14.84 5.37 -8.32
CA ALA A 53 -13.59 5.92 -8.82
C ALA A 53 -13.25 5.52 -10.27
N GLY A 54 -14.10 4.73 -10.94
CA GLY A 54 -13.84 4.20 -12.28
C GLY A 54 -12.64 3.24 -12.35
N ARG A 55 -12.28 2.60 -11.23
CA ARG A 55 -11.12 1.71 -11.11
C ARG A 55 -11.54 0.25 -11.12
N LYS A 56 -10.66 -0.61 -11.64
CA LYS A 56 -10.78 -2.07 -11.53
C LYS A 56 -9.81 -2.59 -10.48
N VAL A 57 -10.05 -3.80 -9.97
CA VAL A 57 -9.07 -4.51 -9.15
C VAL A 57 -7.79 -4.70 -9.97
N ARG A 58 -6.67 -4.24 -9.43
CA ARG A 58 -5.38 -4.25 -10.15
C ARG A 58 -4.74 -5.64 -10.21
N ARG A 59 -4.94 -6.45 -9.18
CA ARG A 59 -4.42 -7.82 -9.01
C ARG A 59 -5.52 -8.69 -8.37
N PRO A 60 -6.46 -9.23 -9.15
CA PRO A 60 -7.53 -10.09 -8.64
C PRO A 60 -7.01 -11.48 -8.26
#